data_AF-A0A419DN82-F1
#
_entry.id   AF-A0A419DN82-F1
#
_cell.length_a   1.000
_cell.length_b   1.000
_cell.length_c   1.000
_cell.angle_alpha   90.00
_cell.angle_beta   90.00
_cell.angle_gamma   90.00
#
_symmetry.space_group_name_H-M   'P 1'
#
loop_
_entity.id
_entity.type
_entity.pdbx_description
1 polymer ?
#
loop_
_entity_poly.entity_id
_entity_poly.type
_entity_poly.pdbx_seq_one_letter_code
_entity_poly.pdbx_strand_id
1 'polypeptide(L)'
;MYGKDIRLMKYVVIFLSTLYLAGCGLTFPHPASLLEHPALPEWEKSLKTRIDADLPAQAEIVAPRNQSFSKLYELIDLDRDGQEEAVTFYRINQDGTFQIHLLVHERMKKKWVLRVSQPIAAGRSIDQLHVLANPSKTLNQLVIGITSLEKNTVYVLQDLLKSSMRVTEVDTYDRLTIADLNQDKRQDMLLLKTGQPTELVYYEEALTPSVRQAISLPMREGDLFADHDLFEVDIINAAKEKGLLVSFTRDAAMHLMLVQLDQAKLNQVNFDQITEIIEPMYTFPKDVDQDGVVEFAHQYTPEGSVGRTAEDKPRITAYYAWNGANVQPFLESGFELREEQYIDLEYNFVMRFPANWATRETIEKKDNRVRFINRETGMIDFELEIIPKNQYIASQQKKKIKEGIDYVYVIDANQSYDEYAANVALVE
;
A
#
# COMPACT_ATOMS: atom_id res chain seq x y z
N MET A 1 -20.36 -11.96 -92.16
CA MET A 1 -20.77 -10.81 -91.30
C MET A 1 -20.37 -11.12 -89.86
N TYR A 2 -19.11 -10.87 -89.51
CA TYR A 2 -18.49 -11.28 -88.23
C TYR A 2 -17.74 -10.06 -87.67
N GLY A 3 -18.49 -9.08 -87.16
CA GLY A 3 -17.89 -7.79 -86.76
C GLY A 3 -18.74 -6.92 -85.84
N LYS A 4 -20.00 -7.31 -85.57
CA LYS A 4 -20.88 -6.59 -84.63
C LYS A 4 -20.82 -7.16 -83.20
N ASP A 5 -20.52 -8.45 -83.04
CA ASP A 5 -20.60 -9.13 -81.73
C ASP A 5 -19.39 -8.89 -80.81
N ILE A 6 -18.21 -8.58 -81.37
CA ILE A 6 -17.01 -8.29 -80.56
C ILE A 6 -17.12 -6.92 -79.86
N ARG A 7 -17.83 -5.95 -80.46
CA ARG A 7 -18.06 -4.65 -79.82
C ARG A 7 -19.03 -4.76 -78.65
N LEU A 8 -20.11 -5.54 -78.81
CA LEU A 8 -21.07 -5.79 -77.73
C LEU A 8 -20.41 -6.50 -76.54
N MET A 9 -19.56 -7.50 -76.81
CA MET A 9 -18.82 -8.23 -75.77
C MET A 9 -17.81 -7.35 -75.02
N LYS A 10 -17.19 -6.36 -75.69
CA LYS A 10 -16.31 -5.37 -75.03
C LYS A 10 -17.08 -4.44 -74.09
N TYR A 11 -18.27 -3.98 -74.48
CA TYR A 11 -19.10 -3.14 -73.59
C TYR A 11 -19.64 -3.92 -72.39
N VAL A 12 -19.99 -5.20 -72.58
CA VAL A 12 -20.41 -6.09 -71.47
C VAL A 12 -19.26 -6.29 -70.49
N VAL A 13 -18.04 -6.57 -70.96
CA VAL A 13 -16.87 -6.74 -70.07
C VAL A 13 -16.51 -5.45 -69.34
N ILE A 14 -16.61 -4.29 -69.99
CA ILE A 14 -16.38 -2.98 -69.35
C ILE A 14 -17.47 -2.66 -68.32
N PHE A 15 -18.73 -2.97 -68.61
CA PHE A 15 -19.84 -2.78 -67.67
C PHE A 15 -19.71 -3.72 -66.46
N LEU A 16 -19.32 -4.98 -66.69
CA LEU A 16 -19.10 -5.96 -65.63
C LEU A 16 -17.91 -5.57 -64.75
N SER A 17 -16.82 -5.03 -65.31
CA SER A 17 -15.69 -4.56 -64.51
C SER A 17 -16.01 -3.29 -63.71
N THR A 18 -16.87 -2.39 -64.20
CA THR A 18 -17.38 -1.27 -63.38
C THR A 18 -18.27 -1.72 -62.22
N LEU A 19 -18.92 -2.88 -62.32
CA LEU A 19 -19.69 -3.51 -61.23
C LEU A 19 -18.79 -4.12 -60.15
N TYR A 20 -17.58 -4.59 -60.50
CA TYR A 20 -16.58 -5.05 -59.52
C TYR A 20 -15.81 -3.90 -58.84
N LEU A 21 -15.79 -2.71 -59.46
CA LEU A 21 -15.17 -1.49 -58.91
C LEU A 21 -16.17 -0.59 -58.15
N ALA A 22 -17.48 -0.85 -58.26
CA ALA A 22 -18.48 -0.31 -57.36
C ALA A 22 -18.36 -1.05 -56.03
N GLY A 23 -17.48 -0.57 -55.14
CA GLY A 23 -17.38 -1.03 -53.77
C GLY A 23 -18.72 -0.88 -53.06
N CYS A 24 -19.53 -1.95 -53.08
CA CYS A 24 -20.61 -2.14 -52.13
C CYS A 24 -20.00 -2.01 -50.72
N GLY A 25 -20.54 -1.09 -49.93
CA GLY A 25 -20.03 -0.71 -48.62
C GLY A 25 -19.80 -1.91 -47.71
N LEU A 26 -18.56 -2.37 -47.66
CA LEU A 26 -18.05 -3.11 -46.52
C LEU A 26 -17.83 -2.07 -45.43
N THR A 27 -18.88 -1.84 -44.64
CA THR A 27 -18.72 -1.30 -43.30
C THR A 27 -17.87 -2.32 -42.53
N PHE A 28 -16.56 -2.14 -42.57
CA PHE A 28 -15.67 -2.86 -41.66
C PHE A 28 -16.15 -2.54 -40.24
N PRO A 29 -16.37 -3.57 -39.40
CA PRO A 29 -16.65 -3.33 -37.99
C PRO A 29 -15.53 -2.43 -37.46
N HIS A 30 -15.91 -1.36 -36.75
CA HIS A 30 -14.94 -0.48 -36.12
C HIS A 30 -13.95 -1.35 -35.31
N PRO A 31 -12.61 -1.20 -35.42
CA PRO A 31 -11.64 -2.07 -34.74
C PRO A 31 -11.89 -2.28 -33.23
N ALA A 32 -12.62 -1.38 -32.57
CA ALA A 32 -13.11 -1.56 -31.20
C ALA A 32 -14.05 -2.79 -31.01
N SER A 33 -14.75 -3.23 -32.05
CA SER A 33 -15.62 -4.42 -32.03
C SER A 33 -14.87 -5.76 -32.19
N LEU A 34 -13.58 -5.72 -32.53
CA LEU A 34 -12.68 -6.89 -32.47
C LEU A 34 -12.07 -7.08 -31.08
N LEU A 35 -12.27 -6.12 -30.18
CA LEU A 35 -11.96 -6.22 -28.76
C LEU A 35 -13.22 -6.71 -28.02
N GLU A 36 -13.67 -7.93 -28.30
CA GLU A 36 -14.63 -8.57 -27.40
C GLU A 36 -13.93 -8.81 -26.05
N HIS A 37 -14.44 -8.18 -24.98
CA HIS A 37 -14.07 -8.58 -23.63
C HIS A 37 -14.28 -10.09 -23.51
N PRO A 38 -13.30 -10.86 -22.99
CA PRO A 38 -13.47 -12.30 -22.85
C PRO A 38 -14.76 -12.59 -22.11
N ALA A 39 -15.61 -13.44 -22.70
CA ALA A 39 -16.88 -13.79 -22.09
C ALA A 39 -16.63 -14.37 -20.71
N LEU A 40 -17.34 -13.84 -19.70
CA LEU A 40 -17.24 -14.35 -18.33
C LEU A 40 -17.45 -15.88 -18.32
N PRO A 41 -16.65 -16.62 -17.54
CA PRO A 41 -16.85 -18.05 -17.34
C PRO A 41 -18.30 -18.38 -16.94
N GLU A 42 -18.79 -19.56 -17.33
CA GLU A 42 -20.16 -19.99 -17.06
C GLU A 42 -20.51 -19.97 -15.55
N TRP A 43 -19.56 -20.36 -14.70
CA TRP A 43 -19.73 -20.38 -13.25
C TRP A 43 -19.91 -18.97 -12.67
N GLU A 44 -19.23 -17.97 -13.24
CA GLU A 44 -19.30 -16.57 -12.81
C GLU A 44 -20.61 -15.93 -13.29
N LYS A 45 -21.04 -16.23 -14.53
CA LYS A 45 -22.36 -15.83 -15.02
C LYS A 45 -23.46 -16.38 -14.11
N SER A 46 -23.39 -17.67 -13.77
CA SER A 46 -24.34 -18.30 -12.86
C SER A 46 -24.33 -17.66 -11.47
N LEU A 47 -23.18 -17.24 -10.97
CA LEU A 47 -23.07 -16.55 -9.67
C LEU A 47 -23.72 -15.18 -9.72
N LYS A 48 -23.39 -14.36 -10.73
CA LYS A 48 -23.97 -13.02 -10.91
C LYS A 48 -25.49 -13.07 -10.99
N THR A 49 -26.03 -13.95 -11.84
CA THR A 49 -27.50 -14.16 -11.92
C THR A 49 -28.10 -14.58 -10.58
N ARG A 50 -27.39 -15.39 -9.79
CA ARG A 50 -27.85 -15.81 -8.47
C ARG A 50 -27.86 -14.65 -7.47
N ILE A 51 -26.80 -13.87 -7.42
CA ILE A 51 -26.69 -12.68 -6.58
C ILE A 51 -27.81 -11.69 -6.93
N ASP A 52 -27.99 -11.38 -8.22
CA ASP A 52 -29.04 -10.46 -8.68
C ASP A 52 -30.46 -10.93 -8.31
N ALA A 53 -30.69 -12.24 -8.30
CA ALA A 53 -31.99 -12.82 -7.93
C ALA A 53 -32.25 -12.80 -6.41
N ASP A 54 -31.20 -12.92 -5.58
CA ASP A 54 -31.33 -12.91 -4.12
C ASP A 54 -31.20 -11.50 -3.51
N LEU A 55 -30.70 -10.51 -4.27
CA LEU A 55 -30.63 -9.13 -3.83
C LEU A 55 -32.03 -8.51 -3.70
N PRO A 56 -32.35 -7.88 -2.55
CA PRO A 56 -33.60 -7.15 -2.41
C PRO A 56 -33.70 -5.97 -3.38
N ALA A 57 -34.93 -5.54 -3.66
CA ALA A 57 -35.15 -4.32 -4.44
C ALA A 57 -34.46 -3.12 -3.77
N GLN A 58 -33.81 -2.27 -4.58
CA GLN A 58 -33.07 -1.07 -4.13
C GLN A 58 -31.80 -1.37 -3.30
N ALA A 59 -31.33 -2.62 -3.26
CA ALA A 59 -30.03 -2.94 -2.68
C ALA A 59 -28.89 -2.41 -3.57
N GLU A 60 -27.85 -1.88 -2.92
CA GLU A 60 -26.61 -1.47 -3.57
C GLU A 60 -25.46 -2.33 -3.06
N ILE A 61 -24.75 -3.03 -3.94
CA ILE A 61 -23.56 -3.79 -3.58
C ILE A 61 -22.47 -2.83 -3.11
N VAL A 62 -21.78 -3.18 -2.01
CA VAL A 62 -20.66 -2.42 -1.47
C VAL A 62 -19.45 -3.34 -1.34
N ALA A 63 -18.29 -2.87 -1.81
CA ALA A 63 -17.03 -3.61 -1.69
C ALA A 63 -16.19 -3.10 -0.51
N PRO A 64 -15.36 -3.95 0.12
CA PRO A 64 -14.33 -3.51 1.08
C PRO A 64 -13.33 -2.54 0.43
N ARG A 65 -12.90 -1.51 1.17
CA ARG A 65 -11.96 -0.49 0.64
C ARG A 65 -10.51 -0.96 0.61
N ASN A 66 -10.10 -1.83 1.53
CA ASN A 66 -8.72 -2.30 1.65
C ASN A 66 -8.31 -3.39 0.64
N GLN A 67 -9.08 -3.60 -0.44
CA GLN A 67 -8.79 -4.61 -1.45
C GLN A 67 -8.42 -3.98 -2.80
N SER A 68 -7.42 -4.57 -3.47
CA SER A 68 -6.84 -4.05 -4.71
C SER A 68 -7.80 -4.03 -5.90
N PHE A 69 -8.96 -4.69 -5.81
CA PHE A 69 -9.97 -4.75 -6.88
C PHE A 69 -11.38 -4.67 -6.29
N SER A 70 -12.20 -3.74 -6.80
CA SER A 70 -13.63 -3.69 -6.49
C SER A 70 -14.37 -4.80 -7.24
N LYS A 71 -14.51 -5.97 -6.60
CA LYS A 71 -15.38 -7.03 -7.08
C LYS A 71 -16.77 -6.88 -6.46
N LEU A 72 -17.79 -7.37 -7.16
CA LEU A 72 -19.16 -7.41 -6.65
C LEU A 72 -19.33 -8.43 -5.50
N TYR A 73 -18.38 -9.34 -5.33
CA TYR A 73 -18.35 -10.39 -4.33
C TYR A 73 -16.91 -10.83 -4.07
N GLU A 74 -16.69 -11.40 -2.91
CA GLU A 74 -15.44 -12.05 -2.49
C GLU A 74 -15.59 -13.57 -2.57
N LEU A 75 -14.58 -14.25 -3.10
CA LEU A 75 -14.52 -15.72 -3.08
C LEU A 75 -13.65 -16.14 -1.90
N ILE A 76 -14.26 -16.83 -0.95
CA ILE A 76 -13.65 -17.20 0.32
C ILE A 76 -14.01 -18.65 0.62
N ASP A 77 -13.01 -19.50 0.79
CA ASP A 77 -13.20 -20.86 1.32
C ASP A 77 -13.58 -20.77 2.80
N LEU A 78 -14.88 -20.78 3.11
CA LEU A 78 -15.41 -20.56 4.45
C LEU A 78 -15.40 -21.84 5.29
N ASP A 79 -15.48 -23.02 4.70
CA ASP A 79 -15.46 -24.30 5.42
C ASP A 79 -14.16 -25.10 5.32
N ARG A 80 -13.17 -24.56 4.60
CA ARG A 80 -11.85 -25.15 4.37
C ARG A 80 -11.90 -26.46 3.58
N ASP A 81 -12.89 -26.62 2.71
CA ASP A 81 -12.99 -27.79 1.83
C ASP A 81 -12.20 -27.65 0.50
N GLY A 82 -11.61 -26.47 0.26
CA GLY A 82 -10.89 -26.12 -0.97
C GLY A 82 -11.79 -25.60 -2.10
N GLN A 83 -13.08 -25.41 -1.85
CA GLN A 83 -14.02 -24.71 -2.72
C GLN A 83 -14.40 -23.37 -2.10
N GLU A 84 -14.44 -22.34 -2.92
CA GLU A 84 -14.75 -21.00 -2.42
C GLU A 84 -16.26 -20.72 -2.42
N GLU A 85 -16.75 -20.16 -1.33
CA GLU A 85 -18.06 -19.53 -1.23
C GLU A 85 -17.98 -18.09 -1.70
N ALA A 86 -19.08 -17.60 -2.27
CA ALA A 86 -19.20 -16.20 -2.63
C ALA A 86 -19.83 -15.41 -1.48
N VAL A 87 -19.11 -14.38 -1.02
CA VAL A 87 -19.54 -13.44 0.01
C VAL A 87 -19.84 -12.10 -0.64
N THR A 88 -21.08 -11.63 -0.53
CA THR A 88 -21.51 -10.35 -1.10
C THR A 88 -22.01 -9.43 0.00
N PHE A 89 -21.47 -8.22 0.06
CA PHE A 89 -21.99 -7.17 0.93
C PHE A 89 -22.89 -6.23 0.13
N TYR A 90 -24.01 -5.85 0.72
CA TYR A 90 -24.89 -4.85 0.13
C TYR A 90 -25.47 -3.95 1.21
N ARG A 91 -25.94 -2.78 0.80
CA ARG A 91 -26.65 -1.85 1.67
C ARG A 91 -28.05 -1.59 1.17
N ILE A 92 -28.96 -1.34 2.10
CA ILE A 92 -30.32 -0.86 1.82
C ILE A 92 -30.56 0.38 2.66
N ASN A 93 -31.22 1.38 2.08
CA ASN A 93 -31.72 2.53 2.83
C ASN A 93 -33.06 2.17 3.51
N GLN A 94 -33.07 2.15 4.83
CA GLN A 94 -34.25 1.98 5.66
C GLN A 94 -34.46 3.30 6.42
N ASP A 95 -35.51 4.04 6.04
CA ASP A 95 -35.95 5.27 6.69
C ASP A 95 -34.84 6.33 6.87
N GLY A 96 -33.97 6.48 5.86
CA GLY A 96 -32.87 7.47 5.85
C GLY A 96 -31.57 6.95 6.45
N THR A 97 -31.55 5.71 6.95
CA THR A 97 -30.34 5.05 7.46
C THR A 97 -29.95 3.89 6.55
N PHE A 98 -28.67 3.81 6.17
CA PHE A 98 -28.17 2.65 5.44
C PHE A 98 -27.87 1.52 6.41
N GLN A 99 -28.37 0.32 6.10
CA GLN A 99 -28.04 -0.91 6.78
C GLN A 99 -27.19 -1.79 5.87
N ILE A 100 -26.07 -2.30 6.38
CA ILE A 100 -25.20 -3.27 5.72
C ILE A 100 -25.73 -4.67 5.97
N HIS A 101 -25.74 -5.49 4.92
CA HIS A 101 -26.14 -6.88 4.91
C HIS A 101 -25.08 -7.75 4.24
N LEU A 102 -25.15 -9.05 4.52
CA LEU A 102 -24.30 -10.09 3.96
C LEU A 102 -25.16 -11.14 3.23
N LEU A 103 -24.73 -11.52 2.03
CA LEU A 103 -25.13 -12.77 1.38
C LEU A 103 -23.94 -13.73 1.37
N VAL A 104 -24.20 -15.01 1.64
CA VAL A 104 -23.23 -16.09 1.42
C VAL A 104 -23.85 -17.12 0.50
N HIS A 105 -23.18 -17.39 -0.62
CA HIS A 105 -23.57 -18.42 -1.57
C HIS A 105 -22.54 -19.54 -1.61
N GLU A 106 -23.01 -20.77 -1.53
CA GLU A 106 -22.19 -21.98 -1.61
C GLU A 106 -22.41 -22.68 -2.94
N ARG A 107 -21.33 -23.21 -3.52
CA ARG A 107 -21.38 -23.90 -4.81
C ARG A 107 -21.66 -25.38 -4.64
N MET A 108 -22.92 -25.78 -4.77
CA MET A 108 -23.35 -27.18 -4.72
C MET A 108 -23.62 -27.72 -6.13
N LYS A 109 -22.89 -28.76 -6.55
CA LYS A 109 -23.12 -29.50 -7.82
C LYS A 109 -23.28 -28.56 -9.04
N LYS A 110 -22.36 -27.61 -9.20
CA LYS A 110 -22.32 -26.57 -10.25
C LYS A 110 -23.44 -25.50 -10.18
N LYS A 111 -24.17 -25.42 -9.07
CA LYS A 111 -25.16 -24.35 -8.83
C LYS A 111 -24.82 -23.60 -7.55
N TRP A 112 -25.08 -22.30 -7.55
CA TRP A 112 -24.93 -21.46 -6.38
C TRP A 112 -26.21 -21.48 -5.54
N VAL A 113 -26.06 -21.75 -4.25
CA VAL A 113 -27.14 -21.86 -3.27
C VAL A 113 -26.91 -20.81 -2.19
N LEU A 114 -27.90 -19.94 -1.96
CA LEU A 114 -27.87 -19.00 -0.84
C LEU A 114 -27.91 -19.76 0.50
N ARG A 115 -26.91 -19.53 1.34
CA ARG A 115 -26.79 -20.10 2.68
C ARG A 115 -27.18 -19.11 3.76
N VAL A 116 -26.76 -17.85 3.61
CA VAL A 116 -26.99 -16.77 4.58
C VAL A 116 -27.46 -15.53 3.83
N SER A 117 -28.48 -14.87 4.40
CA SER A 117 -28.91 -13.53 4.03
C SER A 117 -29.35 -12.83 5.31
N GLN A 118 -28.48 -11.99 5.87
CA GLN A 118 -28.72 -11.39 7.19
C GLN A 118 -28.19 -9.95 7.26
N PRO A 119 -28.87 -9.03 7.97
CA PRO A 119 -28.29 -7.75 8.34
C PRO A 119 -27.07 -7.94 9.25
N ILE A 120 -26.10 -7.04 9.11
CA ILE A 120 -24.95 -6.93 9.99
C ILE A 120 -25.16 -5.75 10.95
N ALA A 121 -25.16 -4.53 10.42
CA ALA A 121 -25.19 -3.30 11.22
C ALA A 121 -25.60 -2.09 10.37
N ALA A 122 -25.90 -0.97 11.02
CA ALA A 122 -26.05 0.32 10.35
C ALA A 122 -24.68 0.79 9.82
N GLY A 123 -24.64 1.28 8.58
CA GLY A 123 -23.39 1.68 7.94
C GLY A 123 -23.56 2.00 6.46
N ARG A 124 -22.59 2.73 5.92
CA ARG A 124 -22.61 3.21 4.52
C ARG A 124 -21.65 2.44 3.63
N SER A 125 -20.54 1.95 4.15
CA SER A 125 -19.55 1.19 3.39
C SER A 125 -18.81 0.19 4.27
N ILE A 126 -18.18 -0.79 3.63
CA ILE A 126 -17.22 -1.70 4.27
C ILE A 126 -15.85 -1.03 4.21
N ASP A 127 -15.25 -0.80 5.37
CA ASP A 127 -13.91 -0.23 5.49
C ASP A 127 -12.85 -1.31 5.22
N GLN A 128 -12.91 -2.40 5.98
CA GLN A 128 -11.98 -3.52 5.87
C GLN A 128 -12.69 -4.86 5.95
N LEU A 129 -12.12 -5.87 5.30
CA LEU A 129 -12.51 -7.28 5.41
C LEU A 129 -11.28 -8.14 5.70
N HIS A 130 -11.36 -8.94 6.76
CA HIS A 130 -10.33 -9.91 7.15
C HIS A 130 -10.94 -11.30 7.27
N VAL A 131 -10.33 -12.29 6.63
CA VAL A 131 -10.72 -13.70 6.71
C VAL A 131 -9.81 -14.41 7.69
N LEU A 132 -10.35 -14.83 8.83
CA LEU A 132 -9.55 -15.42 9.90
C LEU A 132 -9.88 -16.90 10.09
N ALA A 133 -8.80 -17.69 10.13
CA ALA A 133 -8.89 -19.09 10.49
C ALA A 133 -9.03 -19.24 12.01
N ASN A 134 -10.12 -19.87 12.46
CA ASN A 134 -10.22 -20.37 13.83
C ASN A 134 -9.69 -21.82 13.90
N PRO A 135 -8.66 -22.14 14.70
CA PRO A 135 -8.16 -23.53 14.83
C PRO A 135 -9.15 -24.48 15.51
N SER A 136 -10.02 -23.96 16.38
CA SER A 136 -11.02 -24.76 17.12
C SER A 136 -12.32 -25.00 16.35
N LYS A 137 -12.54 -24.28 15.25
CA LYS A 137 -13.71 -24.45 14.37
C LYS A 137 -13.27 -24.91 12.98
N THR A 138 -14.16 -25.62 12.30
CA THR A 138 -13.96 -25.99 10.90
C THR A 138 -14.20 -24.82 9.95
N LEU A 139 -14.96 -23.81 10.39
CA LEU A 139 -15.32 -22.65 9.58
C LEU A 139 -14.37 -21.46 9.82
N ASN A 140 -13.92 -20.86 8.73
CA ASN A 140 -13.36 -19.51 8.72
C ASN A 140 -14.43 -18.49 9.17
N GLN A 141 -13.96 -17.41 9.78
CA GLN A 141 -14.77 -16.34 10.32
C GLN A 141 -14.31 -15.02 9.69
N LEU A 142 -15.17 -14.01 9.71
CA LEU A 142 -14.83 -12.71 9.16
C LEU A 142 -14.73 -11.67 10.27
N VAL A 143 -13.73 -10.81 10.17
CA VAL A 143 -13.68 -9.55 10.90
C VAL A 143 -13.88 -8.44 9.89
N ILE A 144 -14.89 -7.60 10.11
CA ILE A 144 -15.25 -6.54 9.18
C ILE A 144 -15.29 -5.18 9.87
N GLY A 145 -14.75 -4.19 9.18
CA GLY A 145 -14.90 -2.79 9.52
C GLY A 145 -16.07 -2.19 8.77
N ILE A 146 -17.00 -1.53 9.46
CA ILE A 146 -18.11 -0.81 8.84
C ILE A 146 -17.99 0.68 9.14
N THR A 147 -17.98 1.49 8.07
CA THR A 147 -18.01 2.96 8.17
C THR A 147 -19.45 3.44 8.28
N SER A 148 -19.74 4.15 9.38
CA SER A 148 -20.99 4.89 9.57
C SER A 148 -20.79 6.38 9.25
N LEU A 149 -21.78 7.23 9.58
CA LEU A 149 -21.63 8.69 9.44
C LEU A 149 -20.60 9.28 10.40
N GLU A 150 -20.45 8.69 11.59
CA GLU A 150 -19.69 9.29 12.69
C GLU A 150 -18.36 8.60 12.95
N LYS A 151 -18.30 7.28 12.72
CA LYS A 151 -17.17 6.44 13.12
C LYS A 151 -17.11 5.14 12.33
N ASN A 152 -15.94 4.50 12.35
CA ASN A 152 -15.83 3.09 11.96
C ASN A 152 -16.04 2.19 13.18
N THR A 153 -16.72 1.06 12.97
CA THR A 153 -16.96 0.04 14.00
C THR A 153 -16.54 -1.32 13.45
N VAL A 154 -15.83 -2.10 14.26
CA VAL A 154 -15.40 -3.46 13.92
C VAL A 154 -16.40 -4.49 14.44
N TYR A 155 -16.70 -5.48 13.61
CA TYR A 155 -17.61 -6.58 13.90
C TYR A 155 -16.95 -7.92 13.60
N VAL A 156 -17.26 -8.93 14.42
CA VAL A 156 -16.90 -10.33 14.18
C VAL A 156 -18.13 -11.08 13.69
N LEU A 157 -17.99 -11.75 12.54
CA LEU A 157 -19.01 -12.58 11.92
C LEU A 157 -18.63 -14.05 12.03
N GLN A 158 -19.52 -14.84 12.63
CA GLN A 158 -19.33 -16.28 12.85
C GLN A 158 -20.51 -17.08 12.31
N ASP A 159 -20.29 -18.37 12.07
CA ASP A 159 -21.34 -19.30 11.63
C ASP A 159 -21.91 -18.97 10.23
N LEU A 160 -21.03 -18.53 9.31
CA LEU A 160 -21.33 -18.01 7.97
C LEU A 160 -21.97 -19.00 6.97
N LEU A 161 -22.11 -20.28 7.34
CA LEU A 161 -22.76 -21.31 6.53
C LEU A 161 -23.95 -21.98 7.24
N LYS A 162 -24.30 -21.49 8.44
CA LYS A 162 -25.47 -21.94 9.21
C LYS A 162 -26.68 -21.08 8.88
N SER A 163 -27.86 -21.54 9.30
CA SER A 163 -29.14 -20.85 9.07
C SER A 163 -29.23 -19.46 9.71
N SER A 164 -28.43 -19.19 10.76
CA SER A 164 -28.29 -17.85 11.34
C SER A 164 -26.82 -17.57 11.60
N MET A 165 -26.35 -16.42 11.14
CA MET A 165 -25.00 -15.93 11.40
C MET A 165 -24.97 -15.19 12.74
N ARG A 166 -23.92 -15.39 13.52
CA ARG A 166 -23.67 -14.59 14.72
C ARG A 166 -22.88 -13.35 14.35
N VAL A 167 -23.41 -12.18 14.67
CA VAL A 167 -22.75 -10.88 14.53
C VAL A 167 -22.42 -10.36 15.92
N THR A 168 -21.16 -9.96 16.15
CA THR A 168 -20.73 -9.36 17.42
C THR A 168 -20.06 -8.03 17.11
N GLU A 169 -20.66 -6.94 17.59
CA GLU A 169 -20.02 -5.62 17.62
C GLU A 169 -18.90 -5.64 18.66
N VAL A 170 -17.69 -5.20 18.28
CA VAL A 170 -16.52 -5.26 19.16
C VAL A 170 -16.21 -3.89 19.73
N ASP A 171 -15.84 -2.93 18.87
CA ASP A 171 -15.43 -1.59 19.30
C ASP A 171 -15.43 -0.62 18.10
N THR A 172 -15.24 0.67 18.38
CA THR A 172 -15.06 1.72 17.38
C THR A 172 -13.58 2.02 17.18
N TYR A 173 -13.21 2.47 15.99
CA TYR A 173 -11.81 2.73 15.65
C TYR A 173 -11.65 3.83 14.61
N ASP A 174 -10.46 4.43 14.58
CA ASP A 174 -9.97 5.26 13.49
C ASP A 174 -8.95 4.49 12.64
N ARG A 175 -8.14 3.62 13.27
CA ARG A 175 -7.32 2.61 12.59
C ARG A 175 -7.57 1.22 13.18
N LEU A 176 -7.53 0.21 12.32
CA LEU A 176 -7.72 -1.20 12.66
C LEU A 176 -6.57 -2.00 12.02
N THR A 177 -5.89 -2.79 12.85
CA THR A 177 -4.92 -3.79 12.42
C THR A 177 -5.33 -5.16 12.95
N ILE A 178 -5.30 -6.17 12.08
CA ILE A 178 -5.47 -7.58 12.41
C ILE A 178 -4.20 -8.31 12.00
N ALA A 179 -3.49 -8.89 12.97
CA ALA A 179 -2.24 -9.61 12.75
C ALA A 179 -1.91 -10.49 13.96
N ASP A 180 -0.99 -11.44 13.81
CA ASP A 180 -0.40 -12.18 14.94
C ASP A 180 0.64 -11.29 15.63
N LEU A 181 0.21 -10.55 16.66
CA LEU A 181 1.03 -9.53 17.31
C LEU A 181 1.82 -10.12 18.47
N ASN A 182 1.22 -11.02 19.25
CA ASN A 182 1.92 -11.71 20.33
C ASN A 182 2.72 -12.95 19.86
N GLN A 183 2.71 -13.25 18.56
CA GLN A 183 3.43 -14.35 17.93
C GLN A 183 2.97 -15.75 18.39
N ASP A 184 1.70 -15.88 18.79
CA ASP A 184 1.10 -17.14 19.24
C ASP A 184 0.38 -17.94 18.11
N LYS A 185 0.44 -17.41 16.88
CA LYS A 185 -0.21 -17.93 15.65
C LYS A 185 -1.72 -17.74 15.58
N ARG A 186 -2.34 -17.07 16.55
CA ARG A 186 -3.70 -16.52 16.43
C ARG A 186 -3.60 -15.08 15.94
N GLN A 187 -4.73 -14.57 15.50
CA GLN A 187 -4.81 -13.22 14.96
C GLN A 187 -5.39 -12.33 16.04
N ASP A 188 -4.63 -11.32 16.42
CA ASP A 188 -4.96 -10.31 17.42
C ASP A 188 -5.65 -9.12 16.73
N MET A 189 -6.20 -8.21 17.52
CA MET A 189 -6.82 -6.99 17.01
C MET A 189 -6.29 -5.79 17.76
N LEU A 190 -5.87 -4.78 16.99
CA LEU A 190 -5.35 -3.54 17.52
C LEU A 190 -6.08 -2.36 16.89
N LEU A 191 -6.53 -1.45 17.74
CA LEU A 191 -7.32 -0.27 17.37
C LEU A 191 -6.61 0.99 17.83
N LEU A 192 -6.51 1.97 16.94
CA LEU A 192 -6.26 3.36 17.33
C LEU A 192 -7.61 4.08 17.44
N LYS A 193 -7.84 4.73 18.57
CA LYS A 193 -9.02 5.57 18.82
C LYS A 193 -8.55 7.00 19.07
N THR A 194 -8.67 7.84 18.05
CA THR A 194 -8.41 9.26 18.13
C THR A 194 -9.55 9.95 18.87
N GLY A 195 -9.21 10.88 19.75
CA GLY A 195 -10.15 11.48 20.69
C GLY A 195 -9.43 12.01 21.92
N GLN A 196 -10.21 12.33 22.95
CA GLN A 196 -9.69 12.80 24.24
C GLN A 196 -10.21 11.88 25.36
N PRO A 197 -9.39 10.92 25.85
CA PRO A 197 -8.01 10.65 25.46
C PRO A 197 -7.91 9.93 24.10
N THR A 198 -6.74 10.01 23.46
CA THR A 198 -6.39 9.12 22.35
C THR A 198 -5.88 7.80 22.93
N GLU A 199 -6.39 6.67 22.43
CA GLU A 199 -6.11 5.35 23.00
C GLU A 199 -5.61 4.37 21.95
N LEU A 200 -4.67 3.53 22.36
CA LEU A 200 -4.30 2.31 21.66
C LEU A 200 -4.94 1.13 22.40
N VAL A 201 -5.83 0.40 21.73
CA VAL A 201 -6.59 -0.72 22.29
C VAL A 201 -6.14 -2.01 21.65
N TYR A 202 -5.82 -3.02 22.46
CA TYR A 202 -5.45 -4.35 21.97
C TYR A 202 -6.40 -5.41 22.50
N TYR A 203 -6.72 -6.36 21.63
CA TYR A 203 -7.41 -7.60 21.93
C TYR A 203 -6.54 -8.78 21.53
N GLU A 204 -6.30 -9.70 22.47
CA GLU A 204 -5.44 -10.88 22.28
C GLU A 204 -6.00 -11.93 21.32
N GLU A 205 -7.28 -11.84 20.94
CA GLU A 205 -7.82 -12.70 19.88
C GLU A 205 -8.96 -11.98 19.18
N ALA A 206 -8.78 -11.72 17.89
CA ALA A 206 -9.74 -10.96 17.09
C ALA A 206 -11.11 -11.64 16.98
N LEU A 207 -11.13 -12.99 16.98
CA LEU A 207 -12.36 -13.78 16.88
C LEU A 207 -13.11 -13.96 18.21
N THR A 208 -12.42 -13.75 19.33
CA THR A 208 -12.96 -13.83 20.69
C THR A 208 -12.39 -12.70 21.55
N PRO A 209 -12.79 -11.44 21.28
CA PRO A 209 -12.20 -10.23 21.87
C PRO A 209 -12.64 -10.05 23.33
N SER A 210 -12.17 -10.95 24.20
CA SER A 210 -12.53 -11.03 25.62
C SER A 210 -11.43 -10.46 26.53
N VAL A 211 -10.17 -10.63 26.13
CA VAL A 211 -9.02 -10.01 26.77
C VAL A 211 -8.77 -8.68 26.06
N ARG A 212 -9.09 -7.57 26.73
CA ARG A 212 -8.93 -6.21 26.24
C ARG A 212 -7.96 -5.44 27.12
N GLN A 213 -7.03 -4.75 26.49
CA GLN A 213 -6.18 -3.76 27.14
C GLN A 213 -6.20 -2.44 26.38
N ALA A 214 -5.88 -1.35 27.07
CA ALA A 214 -5.73 -0.04 26.45
C ALA A 214 -4.63 0.75 27.15
N ILE A 215 -3.88 1.53 26.37
CA ILE A 215 -2.99 2.57 26.87
C ILE A 215 -3.43 3.91 26.28
N SER A 216 -3.36 4.98 27.07
CA SER A 216 -3.59 6.33 26.57
C SER A 216 -2.30 6.90 26.00
N LEU A 217 -2.38 7.48 24.81
CA LEU A 217 -1.27 8.16 24.18
C LEU A 217 -1.28 9.65 24.59
N PRO A 218 -0.11 10.26 24.84
CA PRO A 218 0.01 11.65 25.29
C PRO A 218 -0.23 12.67 24.16
N MET A 219 -1.34 12.50 23.43
CA MET A 219 -1.70 13.36 22.30
C MET A 219 -2.28 14.69 22.77
N ARG A 220 -1.97 15.74 22.04
CA ARG A 220 -2.44 17.10 22.24
C ARG A 220 -3.49 17.44 21.19
N GLU A 221 -4.33 18.42 21.50
CA GLU A 221 -5.22 18.99 20.51
C GLU A 221 -4.40 19.57 19.35
N GLY A 222 -4.74 19.19 18.12
CA GLY A 222 -4.02 19.59 16.91
C GLY A 222 -2.93 18.64 16.44
N ASP A 223 -2.62 17.58 17.19
CA ASP A 223 -1.77 16.50 16.69
C ASP A 223 -2.48 15.79 15.53
N LEU A 224 -1.76 15.59 14.42
CA LEU A 224 -2.31 14.93 13.23
C LEU A 224 -1.63 13.59 13.01
N PHE A 225 -2.41 12.53 13.01
CA PHE A 225 -2.01 11.23 12.46
C PHE A 225 -2.14 11.32 10.93
N ALA A 226 -1.17 10.84 10.15
CA ALA A 226 -1.30 10.78 8.70
C ALA A 226 -2.06 9.52 8.26
N ASP A 227 -2.42 9.55 6.98
CA ASP A 227 -3.51 8.74 6.47
C ASP A 227 -3.19 7.28 6.19
N HIS A 228 -1.91 6.94 5.94
CA HIS A 228 -1.52 5.58 5.52
C HIS A 228 -0.23 5.04 6.17
N ASP A 229 0.80 5.86 6.41
CA ASP A 229 2.16 5.39 6.78
C ASP A 229 2.55 5.64 8.25
N LEU A 230 1.63 6.08 9.10
CA LEU A 230 1.93 6.53 10.47
C LEU A 230 1.46 5.58 11.59
N PHE A 231 0.87 4.44 11.23
CA PHE A 231 0.45 3.40 12.18
C PHE A 231 0.98 2.05 11.70
N GLU A 232 2.28 1.84 11.88
CA GLU A 232 2.93 0.59 11.50
C GLU A 232 2.96 -0.35 12.70
N VAL A 233 2.38 -1.53 12.50
CA VAL A 233 2.54 -2.65 13.41
C VAL A 233 3.44 -3.64 12.73
N ASP A 234 4.67 -3.71 13.19
CA ASP A 234 5.61 -4.64 12.61
C ASP A 234 6.64 -5.09 13.64
N ILE A 235 7.66 -5.79 13.16
CA ILE A 235 8.82 -6.09 13.93
C ILE A 235 9.57 -4.79 14.17
N ILE A 236 9.84 -4.50 15.44
CA ILE A 236 10.44 -3.24 15.86
C ILE A 236 11.90 -3.38 16.27
N ASN A 237 12.46 -4.60 16.30
CA ASN A 237 13.86 -4.81 16.66
C ASN A 237 14.49 -6.07 16.06
N ALA A 238 15.81 -6.19 16.24
CA ALA A 238 16.61 -7.35 15.80
C ALA A 238 16.21 -8.68 16.45
N ALA A 239 15.61 -8.66 17.64
CA ALA A 239 15.04 -9.84 18.30
C ALA A 239 13.75 -10.33 17.63
N LYS A 240 13.30 -9.64 16.58
CA LYS A 240 12.08 -9.91 15.82
C LYS A 240 10.81 -9.82 16.67
N GLU A 241 10.83 -8.98 17.71
CA GLU A 241 9.67 -8.70 18.54
C GLU A 241 8.71 -7.77 17.81
N LYS A 242 7.41 -8.06 17.92
CA LYS A 242 6.36 -7.22 17.35
C LYS A 242 6.08 -6.03 18.27
N GLY A 243 5.81 -4.90 17.64
CA GLY A 243 5.40 -3.70 18.31
C GLY A 243 4.88 -2.68 17.30
N LEU A 244 4.85 -1.43 17.73
CA LEU A 244 4.25 -0.35 16.97
C LEU A 244 5.14 0.88 16.98
N LEU A 245 5.24 1.51 15.83
CA LEU A 245 5.70 2.88 15.71
C LEU A 245 4.49 3.76 15.45
N VAL A 246 4.07 4.48 16.49
CA VAL A 246 2.96 5.42 16.43
C VAL A 246 3.51 6.78 16.07
N SER A 247 3.11 7.26 14.91
CA SER A 247 3.71 8.43 14.29
C SER A 247 2.67 9.52 14.11
N PHE A 248 3.03 10.76 14.36
CA PHE A 248 2.10 11.90 14.27
C PHE A 248 2.87 13.21 14.11
N THR A 249 2.20 14.25 13.66
CA THR A 249 2.85 15.53 13.37
C THR A 249 2.37 16.58 14.37
N ARG A 250 3.32 17.31 14.96
CA ARG A 250 3.07 18.38 15.94
C ARG A 250 4.11 19.48 15.70
N ASP A 251 3.67 20.74 15.70
CA ASP A 251 4.55 21.90 15.55
C ASP A 251 5.49 21.82 14.32
N ALA A 252 4.98 21.29 13.20
CA ALA A 252 5.72 21.04 11.95
C ALA A 252 6.90 20.05 12.06
N ALA A 253 6.96 19.26 13.12
CA ALA A 253 7.88 18.15 13.29
C ALA A 253 7.12 16.81 13.25
N MET A 254 7.81 15.76 12.83
CA MET A 254 7.37 14.37 12.98
C MET A 254 7.72 13.91 14.39
N HIS A 255 6.74 13.31 15.06
CA HIS A 255 6.89 12.68 16.36
C HIS A 255 6.66 11.18 16.22
N LEU A 256 7.49 10.38 16.87
CA LEU A 256 7.39 8.93 16.87
C LEU A 256 7.39 8.41 18.30
N MET A 257 6.45 7.52 18.60
CA MET A 257 6.39 6.76 19.85
C MET A 257 6.55 5.29 19.54
N LEU A 258 7.38 4.62 20.32
CA LEU A 258 7.56 3.18 20.24
C LEU A 258 6.70 2.51 21.31
N VAL A 259 5.88 1.54 20.90
CA VAL A 259 5.07 0.71 21.81
C VAL A 259 5.41 -0.75 21.55
N GLN A 260 5.93 -1.43 22.57
CA GLN A 260 6.22 -2.85 22.52
C GLN A 260 5.02 -3.65 23.03
N LEU A 261 4.76 -4.80 22.41
CA LEU A 261 3.83 -5.79 22.94
C LEU A 261 4.62 -6.89 23.64
N ASP A 262 4.71 -6.84 24.97
CA ASP A 262 5.41 -7.84 25.79
C ASP A 262 4.38 -8.69 26.55
N GLN A 263 4.40 -10.01 26.35
CA GLN A 263 3.48 -10.96 26.99
C GLN A 263 2.00 -10.53 26.91
N ALA A 264 1.55 -10.15 25.71
CA ALA A 264 0.22 -9.62 25.46
C ALA A 264 -0.11 -8.35 26.27
N LYS A 265 0.90 -7.55 26.65
CA LYS A 265 0.75 -6.26 27.31
C LYS A 265 1.41 -5.14 26.49
N LEU A 266 0.64 -4.10 26.18
CA LEU A 266 1.14 -2.89 25.53
C LEU A 266 1.94 -2.06 26.54
N ASN A 267 3.22 -1.83 26.24
CA ASN A 267 4.09 -0.97 27.02
C ASN A 267 4.74 0.07 26.09
N GLN A 268 4.54 1.36 26.40
CA GLN A 268 5.30 2.41 25.72
C GLN A 268 6.78 2.29 26.12
N VAL A 269 7.66 2.29 25.12
CA VAL A 269 9.10 2.29 25.31
C VAL A 269 9.55 3.73 25.53
N ASN A 270 10.20 3.96 26.66
CA ASN A 270 10.80 5.24 27.01
C ASN A 270 12.33 5.10 27.01
N PHE A 271 13.00 6.08 26.45
CA PHE A 271 14.46 6.17 26.38
C PHE A 271 14.95 7.14 27.44
N ASP A 272 14.99 6.66 28.69
CA ASP A 272 15.18 7.46 29.89
C ASP A 272 14.08 8.54 30.05
N GLN A 273 14.40 9.82 29.89
CA GLN A 273 13.42 10.92 29.96
C GLN A 273 12.72 11.19 28.63
N ILE A 274 13.15 10.54 27.55
CA ILE A 274 12.62 10.74 26.19
C ILE A 274 11.50 9.73 25.94
N THR A 275 10.28 10.21 25.74
CA THR A 275 9.09 9.39 25.46
C THR A 275 8.67 9.40 23.99
N GLU A 276 9.23 10.34 23.21
CA GLU A 276 8.92 10.60 21.81
C GLU A 276 10.22 10.95 21.07
N ILE A 277 10.42 10.41 19.87
CA ILE A 277 11.48 10.82 18.95
C ILE A 277 10.93 11.96 18.11
N ILE A 278 11.70 13.04 17.94
CA ILE A 278 11.26 14.23 17.22
C ILE A 278 12.19 14.48 16.05
N GLU A 279 11.63 14.49 14.85
CA GLU A 279 12.35 14.73 13.61
C GLU A 279 11.78 15.97 12.90
N PRO A 280 12.64 16.91 12.46
CA PRO A 280 12.18 18.19 11.90
C PRO A 280 11.52 18.05 10.52
N MET A 281 11.53 16.86 9.92
CA MET A 281 10.99 16.62 8.58
C MET A 281 10.07 15.40 8.56
N TYR A 282 9.13 15.39 7.62
CA TYR A 282 8.17 14.31 7.43
C TYR A 282 8.86 13.09 6.82
N THR A 283 9.44 12.27 7.67
CA THR A 283 9.97 10.96 7.30
C THR A 283 9.17 9.87 7.99
N PHE A 284 8.57 9.00 7.20
CA PHE A 284 7.72 7.92 7.68
C PHE A 284 8.58 6.69 8.04
N PRO A 285 8.24 5.98 9.13
CA PRO A 285 8.80 4.65 9.36
C PRO A 285 8.52 3.73 8.18
N LYS A 286 9.47 2.84 7.90
CA LYS A 286 9.34 1.77 6.90
C LYS A 286 10.53 0.83 7.02
N ASP A 287 10.34 -0.42 6.61
CA ASP A 287 11.42 -1.38 6.38
C ASP A 287 12.18 -1.00 5.08
N VAL A 288 13.33 -0.34 5.22
CA VAL A 288 14.10 0.18 4.07
C VAL A 288 15.04 -0.82 3.44
N ASP A 289 15.57 -1.75 4.25
CA ASP A 289 16.54 -2.76 3.85
C ASP A 289 15.90 -4.13 3.58
N GLN A 290 14.59 -4.25 3.79
CA GLN A 290 13.77 -5.44 3.58
C GLN A 290 14.20 -6.61 4.47
N ASP A 291 14.81 -6.33 5.63
CA ASP A 291 15.14 -7.35 6.62
C ASP A 291 13.93 -7.76 7.47
N GLY A 292 12.82 -7.01 7.36
CA GLY A 292 11.58 -7.20 8.09
C GLY A 292 11.51 -6.45 9.41
N VAL A 293 12.52 -5.67 9.83
CA VAL A 293 12.44 -4.70 10.93
C VAL A 293 12.04 -3.34 10.35
N VAL A 294 11.23 -2.58 11.06
CA VAL A 294 10.90 -1.20 10.66
C VAL A 294 11.95 -0.22 11.19
N GLU A 295 12.47 0.62 10.29
CA GLU A 295 13.31 1.75 10.63
C GLU A 295 12.52 3.05 10.72
N PHE A 296 13.04 4.02 11.46
CA PHE A 296 12.65 5.42 11.32
C PHE A 296 13.80 6.23 10.72
N ALA A 297 13.47 7.33 10.04
CA ALA A 297 14.46 8.19 9.43
C ALA A 297 14.84 9.38 10.32
N HIS A 298 16.12 9.71 10.32
CA HIS A 298 16.71 10.90 10.92
C HIS A 298 17.45 11.69 9.85
N GLN A 299 17.25 13.01 9.80
CA GLN A 299 17.93 13.84 8.80
C GLN A 299 18.97 14.75 9.40
N TYR A 300 20.19 14.69 8.86
CA TYR A 300 21.29 15.54 9.30
C TYR A 300 22.05 16.14 8.11
N THR A 301 22.70 17.28 8.33
CA THR A 301 23.63 17.87 7.36
C THR A 301 25.04 17.44 7.72
N PRO A 302 25.73 16.67 6.86
CA PRO A 302 27.12 16.30 7.10
C PRO A 302 28.01 17.52 7.25
N GLU A 303 29.01 17.42 8.12
CA GLU A 303 30.06 18.44 8.19
C GLU A 303 30.75 18.60 6.83
N GLY A 304 31.03 19.83 6.44
CA GLY A 304 31.63 20.15 5.15
C GLY A 304 30.65 20.21 3.97
N SER A 305 29.36 19.92 4.18
CA SER A 305 28.38 19.94 3.09
C SER A 305 28.22 21.35 2.51
N VAL A 306 28.20 21.41 1.19
CA VAL A 306 28.06 22.64 0.40
C VAL A 306 26.81 22.52 -0.48
N GLY A 307 25.88 23.46 -0.31
CA GLY A 307 24.73 23.64 -1.21
C GLY A 307 24.98 24.78 -2.20
N ARG A 308 23.98 25.03 -3.06
CA ARG A 308 24.00 26.22 -3.93
C ARG A 308 23.84 27.50 -3.09
N THR A 309 24.21 28.63 -3.68
CA THR A 309 24.04 29.93 -3.04
C THR A 309 22.57 30.18 -2.71
N ALA A 310 22.28 30.54 -1.47
CA ALA A 310 20.93 30.80 -0.95
C ALA A 310 20.00 29.57 -0.86
N GLU A 311 20.54 28.35 -0.94
CA GLU A 311 19.81 27.11 -0.64
C GLU A 311 20.28 26.50 0.69
N ASP A 312 19.41 25.70 1.28
CA ASP A 312 19.78 24.87 2.41
C ASP A 312 20.87 23.86 2.01
N LYS A 313 21.77 23.58 2.94
CA LYS A 313 22.81 22.58 2.74
C LYS A 313 22.18 21.19 2.51
N PRO A 314 22.78 20.35 1.66
CA PRO A 314 22.29 19.00 1.44
C PRO A 314 22.26 18.19 2.74
N ARG A 315 21.18 17.42 2.92
CA ARG A 315 20.95 16.56 4.08
C ARG A 315 21.02 15.09 3.66
N ILE A 316 21.55 14.27 4.55
CA ILE A 316 21.45 12.81 4.48
C ILE A 316 20.23 12.38 5.31
N THR A 317 19.48 11.42 4.78
CA THR A 317 18.46 10.69 5.52
C THR A 317 19.06 9.37 5.98
N ALA A 318 19.22 9.19 7.29
CA ALA A 318 19.73 8.00 7.92
C ALA A 318 18.57 7.20 8.54
N TYR A 319 18.47 5.92 8.23
CA TYR A 319 17.42 5.03 8.71
C TYR A 319 17.95 4.18 9.85
N TYR A 320 17.26 4.21 10.98
CA TYR A 320 17.66 3.56 12.23
C TYR A 320 16.63 2.53 12.67
N ALA A 321 17.09 1.33 13.02
CA ALA A 321 16.30 0.30 13.67
C ALA A 321 16.56 0.31 15.18
N TRP A 322 15.53 0.09 16.00
CA TRP A 322 15.72 -0.06 17.45
C TRP A 322 16.41 -1.39 17.76
N ASN A 323 17.46 -1.34 18.59
CA ASN A 323 18.23 -2.54 18.93
C ASN A 323 17.70 -3.29 20.18
N GLY A 324 16.60 -2.81 20.76
CA GLY A 324 16.02 -3.37 21.98
C GLY A 324 16.52 -2.74 23.29
N ALA A 325 17.50 -1.82 23.24
CA ALA A 325 18.03 -1.15 24.41
C ALA A 325 17.40 0.23 24.64
N ASN A 326 17.14 0.54 25.91
CA ASN A 326 16.56 1.82 26.35
C ASN A 326 17.63 2.69 27.04
N VAL A 327 18.76 2.90 26.36
CA VAL A 327 19.97 3.54 26.94
C VAL A 327 20.31 4.85 26.22
N GLN A 328 21.01 5.74 26.93
CA GLN A 328 21.56 7.00 26.41
C GLN A 328 23.04 6.81 25.99
N PRO A 329 23.53 7.51 24.93
CA PRO A 329 22.79 8.44 24.07
C PRO A 329 21.86 7.70 23.11
N PHE A 330 20.65 8.24 22.92
CA PHE A 330 19.57 7.62 22.16
C PHE A 330 20.03 7.05 20.79
N LEU A 331 20.50 7.88 19.85
CA LEU A 331 20.95 7.43 18.52
C LEU A 331 22.27 6.64 18.53
N GLU A 332 23.06 6.72 19.60
CA GLU A 332 24.39 6.10 19.65
C GLU A 332 24.38 4.72 20.33
N SER A 333 23.33 4.38 21.07
CA SER A 333 23.33 3.17 21.91
C SER A 333 22.03 2.38 21.91
N GLY A 334 20.88 2.99 21.61
CA GLY A 334 19.60 2.30 21.49
C GLY A 334 19.23 1.89 20.06
N PHE A 335 19.99 2.36 19.06
CA PHE A 335 19.62 2.24 17.66
C PHE A 335 20.80 1.88 16.79
N GLU A 336 20.50 1.16 15.71
CA GLU A 336 21.48 0.74 14.72
C GLU A 336 21.16 1.41 13.40
N LEU A 337 22.17 2.08 12.83
CA LEU A 337 22.08 2.62 11.48
C LEU A 337 22.00 1.47 10.47
N ARG A 338 20.96 1.49 9.63
CA ARG A 338 20.68 0.46 8.63
C ARG A 338 21.03 0.92 7.23
N GLU A 339 20.60 2.13 6.88
CA GLU A 339 20.85 2.69 5.56
C GLU A 339 21.00 4.21 5.64
N GLU A 340 21.86 4.79 4.80
CA GLU A 340 21.90 6.23 4.55
C GLU A 340 21.51 6.50 3.10
N GLN A 341 20.77 7.58 2.87
CA GLN A 341 20.36 8.02 1.55
C GLN A 341 20.54 9.51 1.40
N TYR A 342 20.93 9.92 0.19
CA TYR A 342 20.75 11.28 -0.29
C TYR A 342 19.54 11.33 -1.22
N ILE A 343 18.55 12.15 -0.86
CA ILE A 343 17.31 12.32 -1.64
C ILE A 343 17.32 13.74 -2.21
N ASP A 344 17.30 13.85 -3.54
CA ASP A 344 17.16 15.11 -4.24
C ASP A 344 15.80 15.14 -4.95
N LEU A 345 14.83 15.81 -4.32
CA LEU A 345 13.47 15.95 -4.85
C LEU A 345 13.41 16.89 -6.06
N GLU A 346 14.36 17.79 -6.23
CA GLU A 346 14.39 18.74 -7.36
C GLU A 346 14.83 18.04 -8.64
N TYR A 347 15.83 17.16 -8.54
CA TYR A 347 16.27 16.32 -9.64
C TYR A 347 15.66 14.93 -9.63
N ASN A 348 14.69 14.66 -8.75
CA ASN A 348 13.91 13.42 -8.67
C ASN A 348 14.76 12.13 -8.62
N PHE A 349 15.82 12.10 -7.82
CA PHE A 349 16.63 10.90 -7.61
C PHE A 349 16.95 10.64 -6.14
N VAL A 350 17.23 9.38 -5.85
CA VAL A 350 17.74 8.89 -4.56
C VAL A 350 19.07 8.21 -4.81
N MET A 351 20.08 8.54 -4.02
CA MET A 351 21.34 7.82 -3.95
C MET A 351 21.40 7.08 -2.61
N ARG A 352 21.34 5.76 -2.64
CA ARG A 352 21.56 4.91 -1.45
C ARG A 352 23.05 4.74 -1.19
N PHE A 353 23.46 4.93 0.05
CA PHE A 353 24.87 4.88 0.40
C PHE A 353 25.31 3.44 0.64
N PRO A 354 26.41 3.00 0.03
CA PRO A 354 27.08 1.77 0.44
C PRO A 354 27.37 1.76 1.95
N ALA A 355 27.34 0.58 2.59
CA ALA A 355 27.56 0.47 4.03
C ALA A 355 28.93 1.06 4.49
N ASN A 356 29.96 1.01 3.65
CA ASN A 356 31.28 1.59 3.95
C ASN A 356 31.33 3.12 3.84
N TRP A 357 30.26 3.77 3.37
CA TRP A 357 30.10 5.23 3.33
C TRP A 357 29.35 5.78 4.55
N ALA A 358 28.72 4.91 5.34
CA ALA A 358 27.90 5.28 6.48
C ALA A 358 28.63 6.28 7.37
N THR A 359 28.02 7.45 7.60
CA THR A 359 28.58 8.56 8.37
C THR A 359 29.92 9.10 7.86
N ARG A 360 30.42 8.70 6.69
CA ARG A 360 31.75 9.08 6.19
C ARG A 360 31.71 10.20 5.16
N GLU A 361 30.62 10.28 4.41
CA GLU A 361 30.50 11.20 3.26
C GLU A 361 30.01 12.60 3.64
N THR A 362 30.45 13.57 2.86
CA THR A 362 29.87 14.91 2.77
C THR A 362 29.41 15.19 1.35
N ILE A 363 28.53 16.17 1.18
CA ILE A 363 27.85 16.39 -0.10
C ILE A 363 28.13 17.80 -0.62
N GLU A 364 28.61 17.89 -1.87
CA GLU A 364 28.66 19.14 -2.63
C GLU A 364 27.57 19.10 -3.73
N LYS A 365 26.53 19.92 -3.58
CA LYS A 365 25.48 20.14 -4.58
C LYS A 365 25.73 21.45 -5.34
N LYS A 366 25.74 21.36 -6.68
CA LYS A 366 25.77 22.50 -7.62
C LYS A 366 24.64 22.38 -8.65
N ASP A 367 24.51 23.36 -9.54
CA ASP A 367 23.39 23.50 -10.50
C ASP A 367 23.17 22.30 -11.45
N ASN A 368 24.16 21.43 -11.65
CA ASN A 368 24.04 20.28 -12.55
C ASN A 368 24.84 19.07 -12.09
N ARG A 369 25.26 19.07 -10.82
CA ARG A 369 26.10 18.00 -10.28
C ARG A 369 25.94 17.85 -8.79
N VAL A 370 26.08 16.61 -8.34
CA VAL A 370 26.17 16.24 -6.94
C VAL A 370 27.41 15.39 -6.76
N ARG A 371 28.22 15.72 -5.74
CA ARG A 371 29.43 14.97 -5.38
C ARG A 371 29.32 14.45 -3.97
N PHE A 372 29.74 13.20 -3.80
CA PHE A 372 29.91 12.53 -2.53
C PHE A 372 31.42 12.47 -2.26
N ILE A 373 31.81 13.12 -1.17
CA ILE A 373 33.21 13.38 -0.84
C ILE A 373 33.52 12.72 0.49
N ASN A 374 34.53 11.88 0.50
CA ASN A 374 35.00 11.23 1.70
C ASN A 374 35.64 12.28 2.63
N ARG A 375 35.09 12.44 3.84
CA ARG A 375 35.51 13.50 4.77
C ARG A 375 36.93 13.29 5.32
N GLU A 376 37.41 12.06 5.37
CA GLU A 376 38.74 11.73 5.89
C GLU A 376 39.84 12.01 4.86
N THR A 377 39.57 11.70 3.59
CA THR A 377 40.57 11.79 2.50
C THR A 377 40.42 13.04 1.64
N GLY A 378 39.24 13.66 1.63
CA GLY A 378 38.88 14.76 0.73
C GLY A 378 38.71 14.35 -0.73
N MET A 379 38.75 13.04 -1.04
CA MET A 379 38.57 12.52 -2.39
C MET A 379 37.07 12.43 -2.76
N ILE A 380 36.77 12.60 -4.05
CA ILE A 380 35.43 12.38 -4.59
C ILE A 380 35.26 10.89 -4.81
N ASP A 381 34.39 10.27 -4.02
CA ASP A 381 34.08 8.85 -4.15
C ASP A 381 33.03 8.60 -5.24
N PHE A 382 32.13 9.57 -5.48
CA PHE A 382 31.18 9.54 -6.59
C PHE A 382 30.76 10.94 -7.03
N GLU A 383 30.64 11.16 -8.34
CA GLU A 383 30.07 12.37 -8.94
C GLU A 383 28.95 11.98 -9.89
N LEU A 384 27.78 12.55 -9.66
CA LEU A 384 26.62 12.44 -10.54
C LEU A 384 26.40 13.77 -11.26
N GLU A 385 26.37 13.75 -12.58
CA GLU A 385 25.99 14.91 -13.38
C GLU A 385 24.54 14.74 -13.86
N ILE A 386 23.75 15.81 -13.70
CA ILE A 386 22.34 15.85 -14.07
C ILE A 386 22.18 16.78 -15.28
N ILE A 387 21.67 16.26 -16.39
CA ILE A 387 21.54 16.99 -17.65
C ILE A 387 20.06 17.05 -18.04
N PRO A 388 19.49 18.24 -18.32
CA PRO A 388 18.15 18.34 -18.89
C PRO A 388 18.02 17.47 -20.14
N LYS A 389 16.94 16.70 -20.25
CA LYS A 389 16.77 15.67 -21.29
C LYS A 389 16.88 16.22 -22.71
N ASN A 390 16.39 17.44 -22.93
CA ASN A 390 16.48 18.16 -24.20
C ASN A 390 17.90 18.69 -24.53
N GLN A 391 18.82 18.67 -23.57
CA GLN A 391 20.21 19.09 -23.71
C GLN A 391 21.19 17.91 -23.73
N TYR A 392 20.70 16.69 -23.47
CA TYR A 392 21.55 15.52 -23.44
C TYR A 392 22.03 15.13 -24.84
N ILE A 393 23.35 15.05 -25.00
CA ILE A 393 24.02 14.55 -26.21
C ILE A 393 24.92 13.39 -25.79
N ALA A 394 24.74 12.23 -26.42
CA ALA A 394 25.55 11.06 -26.15
C ALA A 394 27.03 11.34 -26.44
N SER A 395 27.90 10.92 -25.52
CA SER A 395 29.35 11.08 -25.61
C SER A 395 30.05 9.84 -25.06
N GLN A 396 31.21 9.49 -25.60
CA GLN A 396 32.02 8.40 -25.06
C GLN A 396 32.61 8.71 -23.68
N GLN A 397 32.70 9.99 -23.31
CA GLN A 397 33.22 10.43 -22.00
C GLN A 397 32.16 10.36 -20.89
N LYS A 398 30.87 10.23 -21.24
CA LYS A 398 29.77 10.23 -20.27
C LYS A 398 28.93 8.97 -20.41
N LYS A 399 28.83 8.20 -19.34
CA LYS A 399 27.99 7.00 -19.30
C LYS A 399 26.63 7.39 -18.69
N LYS A 400 25.55 7.16 -19.46
CA LYS A 400 24.18 7.31 -18.95
C LYS A 400 23.85 6.15 -18.02
N ILE A 401 23.42 6.44 -16.79
CA ILE A 401 23.07 5.42 -15.80
C ILE A 401 21.57 5.32 -15.56
N LYS A 402 20.84 6.45 -15.66
CA LYS A 402 19.38 6.53 -15.54
C LYS A 402 18.83 7.62 -16.46
N GLU A 403 17.55 7.55 -16.74
CA GLU A 403 16.80 8.55 -17.49
C GLU A 403 15.44 8.73 -16.85
N GLY A 404 15.14 9.95 -16.41
CA GLY A 404 13.85 10.33 -15.86
C GLY A 404 12.97 11.03 -16.90
N ILE A 405 11.94 11.70 -16.41
CA ILE A 405 11.02 12.50 -17.22
C ILE A 405 11.76 13.71 -17.80
N ASP A 406 12.38 14.52 -16.92
CA ASP A 406 12.99 15.79 -17.29
C ASP A 406 14.51 15.75 -17.43
N TYR A 407 15.17 14.74 -16.83
CA TYR A 407 16.63 14.70 -16.71
C TYR A 407 17.23 13.37 -17.15
N VAL A 408 18.49 13.43 -17.58
CA VAL A 408 19.37 12.30 -17.83
C VAL A 408 20.51 12.36 -16.81
N TYR A 409 20.77 11.25 -16.14
CA TYR A 409 21.78 11.15 -15.09
C TYR A 409 22.99 10.40 -15.63
N VAL A 410 24.15 11.04 -15.53
CA VAL A 410 25.37 10.54 -16.16
C VAL A 410 26.56 10.59 -15.20
N ILE A 411 27.51 9.71 -15.46
CA ILE A 411 28.80 9.62 -14.75
C ILE A 411 29.95 9.74 -15.75
N ASP A 412 31.14 10.12 -15.29
CA ASP A 412 32.35 10.10 -16.11
C ASP A 412 32.73 8.64 -16.44
N ALA A 413 32.81 8.32 -17.73
CA ALA A 413 33.10 6.97 -18.20
C ALA A 413 34.54 6.50 -17.89
N ASN A 414 35.44 7.41 -17.50
CA ASN A 414 36.82 7.09 -17.14
C ASN A 414 37.01 6.87 -15.63
N GLN A 415 35.98 7.14 -14.81
CA GLN A 415 36.02 6.93 -13.37
C GLN A 415 35.42 5.57 -13.02
N SER A 416 35.91 4.96 -11.94
CA SER A 416 35.40 3.68 -11.45
C SER A 416 34.15 3.88 -10.58
N TYR A 417 33.07 4.35 -11.20
CA TYR A 417 31.81 4.69 -10.52
C TYR A 417 30.69 3.66 -10.72
N ASP A 418 30.96 2.56 -11.43
CA ASP A 418 29.94 1.59 -11.82
C ASP A 418 29.24 0.90 -10.63
N GLU A 419 29.97 0.65 -9.54
CA GLU A 419 29.40 0.10 -8.31
C GLU A 419 28.38 1.05 -7.66
N TYR A 420 28.71 2.34 -7.59
CA TYR A 420 27.86 3.36 -6.97
C TYR A 420 26.68 3.76 -7.85
N ALA A 421 26.85 3.71 -9.18
CA ALA A 421 25.78 3.99 -10.12
C ALA A 421 24.57 3.06 -9.98
N ALA A 422 24.79 1.83 -9.50
CA ALA A 422 23.71 0.87 -9.22
C ALA A 422 22.80 1.32 -8.06
N ASN A 423 23.30 2.18 -7.17
CA ASN A 423 22.57 2.67 -6.00
C ASN A 423 21.78 3.95 -6.27
N VAL A 424 21.82 4.46 -7.50
CA VAL A 424 21.00 5.60 -7.93
C VAL A 424 19.65 5.08 -8.44
N ALA A 425 18.57 5.52 -7.79
CA ALA A 425 17.18 5.29 -8.19
C ALA A 425 16.48 6.62 -8.50
N LEU A 426 15.38 6.56 -9.26
CA LEU A 426 14.48 7.71 -9.38
C LEU A 426 13.53 7.69 -8.18
N VAL A 427 13.14 8.87 -7.69
CA VAL A 427 12.07 8.95 -6.67
C VAL A 427 10.78 8.45 -7.33
N GLU A 428 10.11 7.50 -6.68
CA GLU A 428 8.85 6.89 -7.12
C GLU A 428 7.64 7.80 -6.92
#